data_AF-A0A845F4V8-F1
#
_entry.id   AF-A0A845F4V8-F1
#
_cell.length_a   1.000
_cell.length_b   1.000
_cell.length_c   1.000
_cell.angle_alpha   90.00
_cell.angle_beta   90.00
_cell.angle_gamma   90.00
#
_symmetry.space_group_name_H-M   'P 1'
#
loop_
_entity.id
_entity.type
_entity.pdbx_description
1 polymer ?
#
loop_
_entity_poly.entity_id
_entity_poly.type
_entity_poly.pdbx_seq_one_letter_code
_entity_poly.pdbx_strand_id
1 'polypeptide(L)'
;MAEKNLYDVAYELESAMREHEDYTKLKELYDQVNQDEVSKKLFDNFRNMQMELQQKQMSGQQITEEEAQKAQQQVELVQQHEVISQLMQQEQRMSQVIQDINKIVTKPLEDLYGSAEEDIQQ
;
A
#
# COMPACT_ATOMS: atom_id res chain seq x y z
N MET A 1 19.19 27.05 -19.12
CA MET A 1 18.27 25.90 -18.96
C MET A 1 17.49 26.18 -17.70
N ALA A 2 16.16 26.27 -17.77
CA ALA A 2 15.37 26.45 -16.56
C ALA A 2 15.58 25.22 -15.67
N GLU A 3 15.97 25.44 -14.43
CA GLU A 3 16.12 24.39 -13.44
C GLU A 3 14.76 23.70 -13.27
N LYS A 4 14.67 22.40 -13.53
CA LYS A 4 13.44 21.64 -13.30
C LYS A 4 13.19 21.66 -11.79
N ASN A 5 12.13 22.34 -11.37
CA ASN A 5 11.70 22.33 -9.98
C ASN A 5 11.25 20.91 -9.60
N LEU A 6 11.83 20.34 -8.54
CA LEU A 6 11.52 18.98 -8.10
C LEU A 6 10.03 18.81 -7.75
N TYR A 7 9.36 19.87 -7.28
CA TYR A 7 7.92 19.84 -7.03
C TYR A 7 7.12 19.68 -8.32
N ASP A 8 7.52 20.35 -9.41
CA ASP A 8 6.85 20.22 -10.71
C ASP A 8 7.02 18.80 -11.25
N VAL A 9 8.21 18.21 -11.09
CA VAL A 9 8.47 16.81 -11.46
C VAL A 9 7.66 15.83 -10.59
N ALA A 10 7.48 16.12 -9.30
CA ALA A 10 6.64 15.32 -8.42
C ALA A 10 5.16 15.36 -8.84
N TYR A 11 4.66 16.52 -9.29
CA TYR A 11 3.31 16.64 -9.85
C TYR A 11 3.18 15.92 -11.20
N GLU A 12 4.19 15.99 -12.07
CA GLU A 12 4.23 15.19 -13.32
C GLU A 12 4.15 13.69 -13.01
N LEU A 13 4.91 13.22 -12.01
CA LEU A 13 4.90 11.83 -11.56
C LEU A 13 3.54 11.42 -11.00
N GLU A 14 2.91 12.27 -10.19
CA GLU A 14 1.57 12.02 -9.64
C GLU A 14 0.51 11.88 -10.74
N SER A 15 0.53 12.76 -11.75
CA SER A 15 -0.37 12.67 -12.90
C SER A 15 -0.14 11.39 -13.69
N ALA A 16 1.13 11.06 -13.96
CA ALA A 16 1.48 9.82 -14.67
C ALA A 16 1.03 8.57 -13.92
N MET A 17 1.12 8.56 -12.59
CA MET A 17 0.62 7.47 -11.76
C MET A 17 -0.90 7.32 -11.85
N ARG A 18 -1.65 8.44 -11.85
CA ARG A 18 -3.11 8.40 -12.01
C ARG A 18 -3.55 7.93 -13.39
N GLU A 19 -2.78 8.26 -14.42
CA GLU A 19 -3.04 7.85 -15.80
C GLU A 19 -2.59 6.41 -16.08
N HIS A 20 -1.76 5.83 -15.22
CA HIS A 20 -1.27 4.47 -15.36
C HIS A 20 -2.40 3.44 -15.28
N GLU A 21 -2.28 2.37 -16.06
CA GLU A 21 -3.28 1.29 -16.12
C GLU A 21 -3.51 0.66 -14.74
N ASP A 22 -2.45 0.54 -13.94
CA ASP A 22 -2.55 -0.08 -12.62
C ASP A 22 -3.41 0.73 -11.65
N TYR A 23 -3.38 2.06 -11.75
CA TYR A 23 -4.22 2.92 -10.91
C TYR A 23 -5.66 2.92 -11.40
N THR A 24 -5.85 2.99 -12.72
CA THR A 24 -7.18 2.90 -13.34
C THR A 24 -7.88 1.61 -12.93
N LYS A 25 -7.17 0.48 -13.02
CA LYS A 25 -7.69 -0.83 -12.63
C LYS A 25 -7.94 -0.94 -11.12
N LEU A 26 -7.06 -0.36 -10.29
CA LEU A 26 -7.27 -0.29 -8.84
C LEU A 26 -8.56 0.46 -8.51
N LYS A 27 -8.78 1.61 -9.16
CA LYS A 27 -9.97 2.43 -8.98
C LYS A 27 -11.23 1.71 -9.45
N GLU A 28 -11.20 1.02 -10.58
CA GLU A 28 -12.33 0.22 -11.06
C GLU A 28 -12.71 -0.90 -10.10
N LEU A 29 -11.73 -1.65 -9.58
CA LEU A 29 -11.95 -2.69 -8.58
C LEU A 29 -12.53 -2.11 -7.29
N TYR A 30 -12.03 -0.94 -6.87
CA TYR A 30 -12.55 -0.24 -5.69
C TYR A 30 -14.00 0.19 -5.90
N ASP A 31 -14.33 0.75 -7.07
CA ASP A 31 -15.69 1.16 -7.42
C ASP A 31 -16.63 -0.08 -7.45
N GLN A 32 -16.17 -1.22 -8.00
CA GLN A 32 -16.93 -2.47 -8.00
C GLN A 32 -17.22 -3.01 -6.60
N VAL A 33 -16.22 -3.01 -5.70
CA VAL A 33 -16.42 -3.41 -4.29
C VAL A 33 -17.45 -2.52 -3.61
N ASN A 34 -17.44 -1.22 -3.89
CA ASN A 34 -18.37 -0.26 -3.27
C ASN A 34 -19.79 -0.32 -3.82
N GLN A 35 -19.97 -0.79 -5.05
CA GLN A 35 -21.29 -0.92 -5.68
C GLN A 35 -22.05 -2.18 -5.23
N ASP A 36 -21.34 -3.21 -4.78
CA ASP A 36 -21.95 -4.43 -4.25
C ASP A 36 -22.00 -4.39 -2.71
N GLU A 37 -23.20 -4.50 -2.13
CA GLU A 37 -23.38 -4.39 -0.68
C GLU A 37 -22.65 -5.48 0.10
N VAL A 38 -22.51 -6.68 -0.47
CA VAL A 38 -21.84 -7.82 0.18
C VAL A 38 -20.33 -7.59 0.18
N SER A 39 -19.76 -7.27 -0.98
CA SER A 39 -18.35 -6.94 -1.17
C SER A 39 -17.93 -5.79 -0.28
N LYS A 40 -18.74 -4.72 -0.25
CA LYS A 40 -18.48 -3.55 0.58
C LYS A 40 -18.44 -3.91 2.06
N LYS A 41 -19.41 -4.68 2.57
CA LYS A 41 -19.43 -5.13 3.97
C LYS A 41 -18.20 -5.98 4.31
N LEU A 42 -17.82 -6.91 3.43
CA LEU A 42 -16.63 -7.75 3.63
C LEU A 42 -15.36 -6.90 3.68
N PHE A 43 -15.22 -5.97 2.73
CA PHE A 43 -14.07 -5.07 2.65
C PHE A 43 -13.99 -4.12 3.85
N ASP A 44 -15.11 -3.51 4.26
CA ASP A 44 -15.17 -2.61 5.42
C ASP A 44 -14.82 -3.36 6.71
N ASN A 45 -15.33 -4.58 6.89
CA ASN A 45 -15.00 -5.42 8.04
C ASN A 45 -13.51 -5.74 8.10
N PHE A 46 -12.91 -6.09 6.97
CA PHE A 46 -11.48 -6.33 6.87
C PHE A 46 -10.65 -5.10 7.21
N ARG A 47 -11.02 -3.92 6.68
CA ARG A 47 -10.33 -2.66 7.00
C ARG A 47 -10.43 -2.29 8.47
N ASN A 48 -11.62 -2.41 9.06
CA ASN A 48 -11.83 -2.12 10.48
C ASN A 48 -10.99 -3.04 11.36
N MET A 49 -11.00 -4.34 11.08
CA MET A 49 -10.16 -5.32 11.75
C MET A 49 -8.66 -4.99 11.63
N GLN A 50 -8.17 -4.64 10.44
CA GLN A 50 -6.77 -4.26 10.25
C GLN A 50 -6.40 -3.04 11.10
N MET A 51 -7.26 -2.03 11.15
CA MET A 51 -7.07 -0.84 11.98
C MET A 51 -7.07 -1.17 13.48
N GLU A 52 -8.00 -2.01 13.94
CA GLU A 52 -8.06 -2.45 15.34
C GLU A 52 -6.79 -3.22 15.76
N LEU A 53 -6.31 -4.12 14.91
CA LEU A 53 -5.07 -4.88 15.17
C LEU A 53 -3.86 -3.94 15.21
N GLN A 54 -3.76 -3.00 14.27
CA GLN A 54 -2.70 -2.01 14.25
C GLN A 54 -2.74 -1.11 15.50
N GLN A 55 -3.93 -0.65 15.89
CA GLN A 55 -4.11 0.17 17.09
C GLN A 55 -3.69 -0.57 18.35
N LYS A 56 -4.03 -1.86 18.47
CA LYS A 56 -3.61 -2.70 19.60
C LYS A 56 -2.11 -2.90 19.64
N GLN A 57 -1.50 -3.15 18.50
CA GLN A 57 -0.05 -3.26 18.41
C GLN A 57 0.64 -1.94 18.83
N MET A 58 0.09 -0.79 18.43
CA MET A 58 0.58 0.52 18.84
C MET A 58 0.34 0.83 20.32
N SER A 59 -0.77 0.39 20.89
CA SER A 59 -1.11 0.59 22.31
C SER A 59 -0.39 -0.40 23.24
N GLY A 60 0.35 -1.37 22.69
CA GLY A 60 1.00 -2.43 23.44
C GLY A 60 0.02 -3.46 24.01
N GLN A 61 -1.23 -3.48 23.54
CA GLN A 61 -2.23 -4.47 23.93
C GLN A 61 -1.93 -5.80 23.22
N GLN A 62 -2.02 -6.90 23.97
CA GLN A 62 -1.91 -8.23 23.39
C GLN A 62 -3.15 -8.52 22.53
N ILE A 63 -2.92 -8.99 21.31
CA ILE A 63 -3.96 -9.57 20.46
C ILE A 63 -4.27 -10.95 21.03
N THR A 64 -5.52 -11.18 21.43
CA THR A 64 -5.93 -12.47 21.98
C THR A 64 -6.04 -13.54 20.89
N GLU A 65 -6.02 -14.81 21.27
CA GLU A 65 -6.14 -15.92 20.32
C GLU A 65 -7.49 -15.89 19.58
N GLU A 66 -8.58 -15.52 20.26
CA GLU A 66 -9.90 -15.36 19.64
C GLU A 66 -9.91 -14.27 18.58
N GLU A 67 -9.22 -13.15 18.85
CA GLU A 67 -9.11 -12.03 17.91
C GLU A 67 -8.23 -12.37 16.72
N ALA A 68 -7.13 -13.10 16.95
CA ALA A 68 -6.30 -13.63 15.88
C ALA A 68 -7.08 -14.61 14.99
N GLN A 69 -7.88 -15.51 15.58
CA GLN A 69 -8.72 -16.43 14.82
C GLN A 69 -9.80 -15.70 14.01
N LYS A 70 -10.51 -14.75 14.62
CA LYS A 70 -11.46 -13.89 13.92
C LYS A 70 -10.80 -13.16 12.77
N ALA A 71 -9.58 -12.65 12.99
CA ALA A 71 -8.87 -11.94 11.95
C ALA A 71 -8.51 -12.84 10.78
N GLN A 72 -8.03 -14.04 11.07
CA GLN A 72 -7.69 -15.03 10.05
C GLN A 72 -8.92 -15.42 9.21
N GLN A 73 -10.08 -15.63 9.84
CA GLN A 73 -11.33 -15.91 9.13
C GLN A 73 -11.75 -14.76 8.20
N GLN A 74 -11.63 -13.50 8.65
CA GLN A 74 -11.94 -12.34 7.80
C GLN A 74 -10.99 -12.24 6.61
N VAL A 75 -9.70 -12.51 6.80
CA VAL A 75 -8.73 -12.57 5.70
C VAL A 75 -9.11 -13.66 4.69
N GLU A 76 -9.46 -14.85 5.16
CA GLU A 76 -9.89 -15.96 4.30
C GLU A 76 -11.15 -15.61 3.48
N LEU A 77 -12.15 -15.00 4.12
CA LEU A 77 -13.37 -14.57 3.44
C LEU A 77 -13.09 -13.54 2.33
N VAL A 78 -12.22 -12.58 2.62
CA VAL A 78 -11.81 -11.57 1.64
C VAL A 78 -10.97 -12.16 0.51
N GLN A 79 -10.10 -13.13 0.80
CA GLN A 79 -9.33 -13.83 -0.23
C GLN A 79 -10.21 -14.69 -1.14
N GLN A 80 -11.28 -15.28 -0.61
CA GLN A 80 -12.26 -16.04 -1.39
C GLN A 80 -13.13 -15.14 -2.27
N HIS A 81 -13.29 -13.87 -1.91
CA HIS A 81 -14.05 -12.91 -2.70
C HIS A 81 -13.21 -12.35 -3.84
N GLU A 82 -13.49 -12.81 -5.07
CA GLU A 82 -12.68 -12.52 -6.26
C GLU A 82 -12.37 -11.02 -6.45
N VAL A 83 -13.37 -10.14 -6.39
CA VAL A 83 -13.19 -8.70 -6.62
C VAL A 83 -12.29 -8.06 -5.54
N ILE A 84 -12.44 -8.46 -4.27
CA ILE A 84 -11.65 -7.89 -3.17
C ILE A 84 -10.23 -8.45 -3.21
N SER A 85 -10.08 -9.73 -3.52
CA SER A 85 -8.77 -10.36 -3.74
C SER A 85 -7.99 -9.67 -4.87
N GLN A 86 -8.65 -9.39 -6.00
CA GLN A 86 -8.06 -8.62 -7.10
C GLN A 86 -7.72 -7.18 -6.68
N LEU A 87 -8.59 -6.51 -5.91
CA LEU A 87 -8.34 -5.17 -5.38
C LEU A 87 -7.04 -5.14 -4.56
N MET A 88 -6.88 -6.08 -3.62
CA MET A 88 -5.69 -6.17 -2.77
C MET A 88 -4.41 -6.46 -3.59
N GLN A 89 -4.48 -7.37 -4.57
CA GLN A 89 -3.33 -7.65 -5.44
C GLN A 89 -2.92 -6.43 -6.27
N GLN A 90 -3.90 -5.68 -6.77
CA GLN A 90 -3.67 -4.47 -7.54
C GLN A 90 -3.07 -3.38 -6.66
N GLU A 91 -3.54 -3.25 -5.41
CA GLU A 91 -2.99 -2.31 -4.43
C GLU A 91 -1.53 -2.67 -4.07
N GLN A 92 -1.22 -3.95 -3.91
CA GLN A 92 0.14 -4.41 -3.68
C GLN A 92 1.09 -4.07 -4.84
N ARG A 93 0.64 -4.24 -6.09
CA ARG A 93 1.41 -3.85 -7.28
C ARG A 93 1.70 -2.35 -7.27
N MET A 94 0.70 -1.53 -6.99
CA MET A 94 0.87 -0.08 -6.88
C MET A 94 1.87 0.29 -5.77
N SER A 95 1.77 -0.36 -4.61
CA SER A 95 2.72 -0.19 -3.49
C SER A 95 4.15 -0.51 -3.90
N GLN A 96 4.36 -1.60 -4.64
CA GLN A 96 5.68 -1.96 -5.16
C GLN A 96 6.25 -0.90 -6.09
N VAL A 97 5.43 -0.40 -7.03
CA VAL A 97 5.83 0.69 -7.94
C VAL A 97 6.23 1.94 -7.16
N ILE A 98 5.46 2.32 -6.13
CA ILE A 98 5.78 3.46 -5.26
C ILE A 98 7.10 3.24 -4.52
N GLN A 99 7.35 2.03 -4.01
CA GLN A 99 8.61 1.71 -3.34
C GLN A 99 9.80 1.83 -4.28
N ASP A 100 9.67 1.37 -5.52
CA ASP A 100 10.74 1.44 -6.50
C ASP A 100 10.99 2.89 -6.97
N ILE A 101 9.93 3.69 -7.11
CA ILE A 101 10.02 5.14 -7.31
C ILE A 101 10.76 5.81 -6.13
N ASN A 102 10.39 5.48 -4.89
CA ASN A 102 11.04 6.05 -3.71
C ASN A 102 12.55 5.77 -3.70
N LYS A 103 12.97 4.54 -4.04
CA LYS A 103 14.41 4.21 -4.19
C LYS A 103 15.09 5.08 -5.24
N ILE A 104 14.44 5.31 -6.39
CA ILE A 104 15.00 6.17 -7.45
C ILE A 104 15.14 7.60 -6.94
N VAL A 105 14.16 8.11 -6.21
CA VAL A 105 14.15 9.47 -5.65
C VAL A 105 15.19 9.63 -4.53
N THR A 106 15.44 8.60 -3.72
CA THR A 106 16.43 8.63 -2.64
C THR A 106 17.85 8.35 -3.11
N LYS A 107 18.02 7.73 -4.28
CA LYS A 107 19.33 7.35 -4.81
C LYS A 107 20.39 8.46 -4.82
N PRO A 108 20.10 9.73 -5.20
CA PRO A 108 21.11 10.79 -5.14
C PRO A 108 21.65 11.05 -3.73
N LEU A 109 20.84 10.83 -2.69
CA LEU A 109 21.29 10.91 -1.30
C LEU A 109 22.10 9.67 -0.92
N GLU A 110 21.65 8.48 -1.33
CA GLU A 110 22.39 7.23 -1.16
C GLU A 110 23.76 7.29 -1.85
N ASP A 111 23.88 7.88 -3.04
CA ASP A 111 25.15 8.02 -3.74
C ASP A 111 26.12 8.98 -3.01
N LEU A 112 25.59 9.95 -2.24
CA LEU A 112 26.38 10.90 -1.45
C LEU A 112 26.83 10.34 -0.09
N TYR A 113 25.99 9.52 0.55
CA TYR A 113 26.22 9.02 1.92
C TYR A 113 26.55 7.51 1.98
N GLY A 114 26.19 6.75 0.96
CA GLY A 114 26.38 5.30 0.86
C GLY A 114 27.82 4.88 0.60
N SER A 115 28.70 5.80 0.19
CA SER A 115 30.15 5.58 0.17
C SER A 115 30.82 5.76 1.54
N ALA A 116 30.12 6.24 2.57
CA ALA A 116 30.69 6.47 3.90
C ALA A 116 30.43 5.31 4.89
N GLU A 117 29.51 4.40 4.60
CA GLU A 117 29.19 3.27 5.48
C GLU A 117 30.08 2.03 5.27
N GLU A 118 30.79 1.92 4.14
CA GLU A 118 31.74 0.82 3.88
C GLU A 118 33.08 0.98 4.64
N ASP A 119 33.41 2.17 5.13
CA ASP A 119 34.67 2.45 5.84
C ASP A 119 34.61 2.27 7.38
N ILE A 120 33.43 1.99 7.95
CA ILE A 120 33.26 1.87 9.43
C ILE A 120 33.27 0.39 9.89
N GLN A 121 33.39 -0.58 8.98
CA GLN A 121 33.43 -2.02 9.32
C GLN A 121 34.72 -2.75 8.92
N GLN A 122 35.88 -2.08 8.91
CA GLN A 122 37.19 -2.76 8.88
C GLN A 122 37.99 -2.52 10.17
#